data_AF-A0A2L0GMX0-F1
#
_entry.id   AF-A0A2L0GMX0-F1
#
_cell.length_a   1.000
_cell.length_b   1.000
_cell.length_c   1.000
_cell.angle_alpha   90.00
_cell.angle_beta   90.00
_cell.angle_gamma   90.00
#
_symmetry.space_group_name_H-M   'P 1'
#
loop_
_entity.id
_entity.type
_entity.pdbx_description
1 polymer ?
#
loop_
_entity_poly.entity_id
_entity_poly.type
_entity_poly.pdbx_seq_one_letter_code
_entity_poly.pdbx_strand_id
1 'polypeptide(L)'
;MNLRVGETRKSDVLDVFGAPNVTTRDGSGVEVWSYQRYARVAQSGTRGNAWTVLLGGSASDQAAFSETMRTMTLIIRFDENDVVSDFRSRASEF
;
A
#
# COMPACT_ATOMS: atom_id res chain seq x y z
N MET A 1 13.57 -6.80 -1.54
CA MET A 1 14.66 -5.87 -1.88
C MET A 1 14.59 -4.67 -0.95
N ASN A 2 15.73 -4.15 -0.50
CA ASN A 2 15.81 -2.88 0.21
C ASN A 2 16.34 -1.82 -0.76
N LEU A 3 15.62 -0.71 -0.93
CA LEU A 3 16.11 0.42 -1.71
C LEU A 3 17.24 1.12 -0.95
N ARG A 4 18.32 1.44 -1.66
CA ARG A 4 19.48 2.12 -1.11
C ARG A 4 19.87 3.29 -2.01
N VAL A 5 19.89 4.48 -1.43
CA VAL A 5 20.30 5.70 -2.11
C VAL A 5 21.77 5.60 -2.51
N GLY A 6 22.09 5.95 -3.75
CA GLY A 6 23.44 5.89 -4.33
C GLY A 6 23.94 4.49 -4.72
N GLU A 7 23.18 3.43 -4.42
CA GLU A 7 23.58 2.05 -4.72
C GLU A 7 22.60 1.35 -5.67
N THR A 8 21.29 1.45 -5.38
CA THR A 8 20.27 0.72 -6.15
C THR A 8 20.10 1.32 -7.53
N ARG A 9 20.16 0.49 -8.58
CA ARG A 9 19.91 0.93 -9.96
C ARG A 9 18.44 0.82 -10.32
N LYS A 10 18.02 1.66 -11.26
CA LYS A 10 16.70 1.63 -11.89
C LYS A 10 16.34 0.27 -12.51
N SER A 11 17.31 -0.43 -13.09
CA SER A 11 17.13 -1.80 -13.59
C SER A 11 16.73 -2.76 -12.47
N ASP A 12 17.40 -2.68 -11.33
CA ASP A 12 17.10 -3.54 -10.18
C ASP A 12 15.70 -3.27 -9.64
N VAL A 13 15.27 -2.00 -9.68
CA VAL A 13 13.90 -1.60 -9.32
C VAL A 13 12.89 -2.19 -10.31
N LEU A 14 13.15 -2.15 -11.62
CA LEU A 14 12.28 -2.77 -12.62
C LEU A 14 12.18 -4.29 -12.43
N ASP A 15 13.29 -4.96 -12.17
CA ASP A 15 13.34 -6.41 -12.06
C ASP A 15 12.54 -6.89 -10.83
N VAL A 16 12.54 -6.12 -9.74
CA VAL A 16 11.86 -6.49 -8.50
C VAL A 16 10.43 -5.96 -8.41
N PHE A 17 10.20 -4.69 -8.78
CA PHE A 17 8.89 -4.03 -8.62
C PHE A 17 8.06 -4.01 -9.91
N GLY A 18 8.68 -4.25 -11.07
CA GLY A 18 8.06 -4.11 -12.37
C GLY A 18 7.90 -2.65 -12.81
N ALA A 19 7.13 -2.47 -13.88
CA ALA A 19 6.84 -1.16 -14.43
C ALA A 19 6.10 -0.26 -13.41
N PRO A 20 6.47 1.01 -13.29
CA PRO A 20 5.79 1.95 -12.40
C PRO A 20 4.39 2.28 -12.91
N ASN A 21 3.52 2.76 -12.00
CA ASN A 21 2.22 3.29 -12.39
C ASN A 21 2.33 4.63 -13.13
N VAL A 22 3.29 5.46 -12.72
CA VAL A 22 3.56 6.77 -13.33
C VAL A 22 5.07 7.00 -13.37
N THR A 23 5.58 7.50 -14.49
CA THR A 23 6.95 8.03 -14.62
C THR A 23 6.91 9.48 -15.06
N THR A 24 7.83 10.29 -14.53
CA THR A 24 8.11 11.65 -15.01
C THR A 24 9.61 11.83 -15.12
N ARG A 25 10.08 12.52 -16.15
CA ARG A 25 11.49 12.87 -16.31
C ARG A 25 11.61 14.36 -16.59
N ASP A 26 12.51 15.04 -15.88
CA ASP A 26 12.78 16.46 -16.10
C ASP A 26 13.92 16.70 -17.10
N GLY A 27 14.14 17.97 -17.44
CA GLY A 27 15.17 18.38 -18.40
C GLY A 27 16.61 18.18 -17.89
N SER A 28 16.80 18.02 -16.58
CA SER A 28 18.10 17.68 -15.97
C SER A 28 18.37 16.18 -15.93
N GLY A 29 17.45 15.36 -16.42
CA GLY A 29 17.60 13.90 -16.46
C GLY A 29 17.16 13.18 -15.20
N VAL A 30 16.66 13.89 -14.18
CA VAL A 30 16.08 13.28 -12.98
C VAL A 30 14.77 12.60 -13.36
N GLU A 31 14.60 11.36 -12.94
CA GLU A 31 13.41 10.56 -13.21
C GLU A 31 12.70 10.20 -11.90
N VAL A 32 11.38 10.26 -11.90
CA VAL A 32 10.56 9.97 -10.72
C VAL A 32 9.54 8.92 -11.08
N TRP A 33 9.54 7.81 -10.34
CA TRP A 33 8.62 6.70 -10.49
C TRP A 33 7.69 6.61 -9.29
N SER A 34 6.40 6.40 -9.56
CA SER A 34 5.38 6.19 -8.55
C SER A 34 4.77 4.81 -8.68
N TYR A 35 4.67 4.12 -7.55
CA TYR A 35 4.02 2.83 -7.38
C TYR A 35 2.87 2.96 -6.38
N GLN A 36 1.72 2.37 -6.69
CA GLN A 36 0.54 2.39 -5.83
C GLN A 36 0.01 0.98 -5.61
N ARG A 37 -0.34 0.66 -4.36
CA ARG A 37 -0.96 -0.60 -3.97
C ARG A 37 -2.18 -0.34 -3.09
N TYR A 38 -3.24 -1.09 -3.33
CA TYR A 38 -4.49 -1.04 -2.60
C TYR A 38 -4.72 -2.39 -1.93
N ALA A 39 -5.15 -2.38 -0.68
CA ALA A 39 -5.54 -3.58 0.07
C ALA A 39 -6.92 -3.36 0.69
N ARG A 40 -7.77 -4.39 0.63
CA ARG A 40 -9.06 -4.43 1.33
C ARG A 40 -8.92 -5.39 2.50
N VAL A 41 -9.27 -4.93 3.69
CA VAL A 41 -9.22 -5.72 4.92
C VAL A 41 -10.65 -5.81 5.46
N ALA A 42 -11.29 -6.97 5.31
CA ALA A 42 -12.58 -7.22 5.92
C ALA A 42 -12.38 -7.58 7.40
N GLN A 43 -12.93 -6.80 8.32
CA GLN A 43 -12.97 -7.13 9.73
C GLN A 43 -14.33 -7.76 10.08
N SER A 44 -14.36 -9.09 10.21
CA SER A 44 -15.53 -9.82 10.71
C SER A 44 -15.51 -9.87 12.23
N GLY A 45 -16.39 -9.11 12.89
CA GLY A 45 -16.59 -9.17 14.34
C GLY A 45 -17.65 -10.19 14.73
N THR A 46 -17.29 -11.46 14.94
CA THR A 46 -18.21 -12.43 15.57
C THR A 46 -18.12 -12.31 17.09
N ARG A 47 -18.99 -11.52 17.72
CA ARG A 47 -19.24 -11.62 19.16
C ARG A 47 -20.42 -12.57 19.36
N GLY A 48 -20.11 -13.87 19.33
CA GLY A 48 -21.09 -14.93 19.60
C GLY A 48 -21.40 -14.97 21.08
N ASN A 49 -22.41 -14.23 21.52
CA ASN A 49 -22.89 -14.27 22.89
C ASN A 49 -23.80 -15.51 23.05
N ALA A 50 -23.23 -16.66 23.39
CA ALA A 50 -23.98 -17.90 23.67
C ALA A 50 -25.07 -17.74 24.76
N TRP A 51 -25.05 -16.64 25.51
CA TRP A 51 -26.03 -16.28 26.54
C TRP A 51 -27.30 -15.59 26.01
N THR A 52 -27.27 -15.01 24.81
CA THR A 52 -28.41 -14.27 24.24
C THR A 52 -29.58 -15.19 23.86
N VAL A 53 -29.30 -16.44 23.47
CA VAL A 53 -30.33 -17.42 23.10
C VAL A 53 -31.13 -17.89 24.32
N LEU A 54 -30.55 -17.85 25.52
CA LEU A 54 -31.19 -18.36 26.73
C LEU A 54 -32.24 -17.39 27.33
N LEU A 55 -32.21 -16.10 26.97
CA LEU A 55 -33.06 -15.06 27.59
C LEU A 55 -34.14 -14.47 26.68
N GLY A 56 -34.59 -15.19 25.64
CA GLY A 56 -35.86 -14.90 24.93
C GLY A 56 -35.96 -13.53 24.23
N GLY A 57 -34.83 -12.83 24.04
CA GLY A 57 -34.79 -11.56 23.33
C GLY A 57 -34.32 -11.76 21.90
N SER A 58 -35.13 -11.34 20.93
CA SER A 58 -34.76 -11.24 19.51
C SER A 58 -33.60 -10.26 19.35
N ALA A 59 -32.36 -10.72 19.55
CA ALA A 59 -31.19 -9.97 19.18
C ALA A 59 -31.04 -10.09 17.66
N SER A 60 -31.41 -9.03 16.96
CA SER A 60 -31.05 -8.85 15.56
C SER A 60 -29.53 -8.73 15.48
N ASP A 61 -28.86 -9.85 15.22
CA ASP A 61 -27.44 -9.93 14.90
C ASP A 61 -27.17 -9.20 13.57
N GLN A 62 -27.09 -7.87 13.61
CA GLN A 62 -26.47 -7.11 12.55
C GLN A 62 -24.96 -7.32 12.65
N ALA A 63 -24.46 -8.31 11.91
CA ALA A 63 -23.03 -8.45 11.65
C ALA A 63 -22.53 -7.14 11.03
N ALA A 64 -21.88 -6.30 11.83
CA ALA A 64 -21.24 -5.09 11.36
C ALA A 64 -20.01 -5.50 10.55
N PHE A 65 -20.19 -5.72 9.24
CA PHE A 65 -19.09 -5.85 8.30
C PHE A 65 -18.41 -4.48 8.19
N SER A 66 -17.24 -4.33 8.81
CA SER A 66 -16.37 -3.19 8.57
C SER A 66 -15.32 -3.60 7.54
N GLU A 67 -15.38 -3.03 6.34
CA GLU A 67 -14.33 -3.17 5.33
C GLU A 67 -13.41 -1.96 5.43
N THR A 68 -12.17 -2.19 5.83
CA THR A 68 -11.13 -1.17 5.87
C THR A 68 -10.31 -1.22 4.59
N MET A 69 -10.17 -0.10 3.91
CA MET A 69 -9.35 0.00 2.72
C MET A 69 -8.03 0.71 3.05
N ARG A 70 -6.92 0.11 2.61
CA ARG A 70 -5.57 0.61 2.83
C ARG A 70 -4.92 0.93 1.48
N THR A 71 -4.29 2.09 1.38
CA THR A 71 -3.54 2.51 0.20
C THR A 71 -2.09 2.79 0.58
N MET A 72 -1.14 2.26 -0.18
CA MET A 72 0.28 2.54 -0.06
C MET A 72 0.80 3.13 -1.37
N THR A 73 1.49 4.25 -1.28
CA THR A 73 2.21 4.88 -2.40
C THR A 73 3.70 4.88 -2.11
N LEU A 74 4.52 4.42 -3.05
CA LEU A 74 5.98 4.51 -3.03
C LEU A 74 6.43 5.39 -4.19
N ILE A 75 7.23 6.41 -3.89
CA ILE A 75 7.82 7.31 -4.87
C ILE A 75 9.34 7.13 -4.82
N ILE A 76 9.96 6.87 -5.96
CA ILE A 76 11.40 6.68 -6.11
C ILE A 76 11.91 7.74 -7.09
N ARG A 77 13.02 8.38 -6.76
CA ARG A 77 13.74 9.30 -7.64
C ARG A 77 15.05 8.67 -8.08
N PHE A 78 15.37 8.86 -9.35
CA PHE A 78 16.62 8.44 -9.97
C PHE A 78 17.37 9.68 -10.44
N ASP A 79 18.68 9.67 -10.26
CA ASP A 79 19.55 10.66 -10.87
C ASP A 79 19.77 10.39 -12.37
N GLU A 80 20.57 11.23 -13.00
CA GLU A 80 20.94 11.12 -14.42
C GLU A 80 21.69 9.83 -14.78
N ASN A 81 22.25 9.12 -13.79
CA ASN A 81 22.97 7.87 -13.95
C ASN A 81 22.07 6.64 -13.71
N ASP A 82 20.75 6.84 -13.65
CA ASP A 82 19.75 5.81 -13.36
C ASP A 82 19.95 5.13 -11.98
N VAL A 83 20.50 5.86 -11.00
CA VAL A 83 20.69 5.40 -9.62
C VAL A 83 19.68 6.07 -8.69
N VAL A 84 19.15 5.31 -7.72
CA VAL A 84 18.22 5.85 -6.73
C VAL A 84 18.87 7.01 -5.96
N SER A 85 18.32 8.20 -6.09
CA SER A 85 18.77 9.42 -5.42
C SER A 85 17.95 9.74 -4.18
N ASP A 86 16.67 9.33 -4.15
CA ASP A 86 15.78 9.50 -3.01
C ASP A 86 14.57 8.55 -3.14
N PHE A 87 13.91 8.23 -2.03
CA PHE A 87 12.62 7.54 -2.06
C PHE A 87 11.78 7.87 -0.82
N ARG A 88 10.46 7.84 -0.98
CA ARG A 88 9.50 8.06 0.10
C ARG A 88 8.27 7.19 -0.06
N SER A 89 7.70 6.76 1.06
CA SER A 89 6.46 5.99 1.11
C SER A 89 5.38 6.72 1.90
N ARG A 90 4.12 6.59 1.49
CA ARG A 90 2.95 7.08 2.23
C ARG A 90 1.88 6.00 2.28
N ALA A 91 1.38 5.70 3.48
CA ALA A 91 0.24 4.82 3.69
C ALA A 91 -0.96 5.62 4.20
N SER A 92 -2.17 5.20 3.83
CA SER A 92 -3.43 5.73 4.35
C SER A 92 -4.43 4.60 4.53
N GLU A 93 -5.32 4.75 5.51
CA GLU A 93 -6.38 3.81 5.85
C GLU A 93 -7.71 4.58 5.91
N PHE A 94 -8.78 4.01 5.34
CA PHE A 94 -10.12 4.59 5.30
C PHE A 94 -11.21 3.53 5.46
#